data_AF-A0AAN6T8M4-F1
#
_entry.id   AF-A0AAN6T8M4-F1
#
_cell.length_a   1.000
_cell.length_b   1.000
_cell.length_c   1.000
_cell.angle_alpha   90.00
_cell.angle_beta   90.00
_cell.angle_gamma   90.00
#
_symmetry.space_group_name_H-M   'P 1'
#
loop_
_entity.id
_entity.type
_entity.pdbx_description
1 polymer ?
#
loop_
_entity_poly.entity_id
_entity_poly.type
_entity_poly.pdbx_seq_one_letter_code
_entity_poly.pdbx_strand_id
1 'polypeptide(L)'
;MEKGYGDDEKGVKGYNLKWKKSARKTGRRIQKRLGEIMAEYELKIKECSMVLDGMALSAQLSWNQIGYQDTQANLKIASDTRQDSNQMRSIAFLTMFFLPATFIASLFSMTFFNWSAADGEQIVSPYLWIYPVLTVTITAIVIACWYFFIRRRRAQASDTGWVEKEPV
;
A
#
# COMPACT_ATOMS: atom_id res chain seq x y z
N MET A 1 -85.87 -62.58 -12.50
CA MET A 1 -84.74 -62.20 -11.62
C MET A 1 -84.03 -61.03 -12.26
N GLU A 2 -84.49 -59.79 -12.07
CA GLU A 2 -83.80 -58.63 -12.67
C GLU A 2 -84.29 -57.35 -11.99
N LYS A 3 -83.54 -56.85 -11.00
CA LYS A 3 -83.58 -55.48 -10.47
C LYS A 3 -82.56 -55.38 -9.34
N GLY A 4 -81.36 -54.89 -9.65
CA GLY A 4 -80.30 -54.68 -8.66
C GLY A 4 -78.97 -54.22 -9.25
N TYR A 5 -78.97 -53.49 -10.36
CA TYR A 5 -77.75 -53.00 -11.04
C TYR A 5 -77.97 -51.55 -11.50
N GLY A 6 -78.15 -50.64 -10.55
CA GLY A 6 -78.46 -49.23 -10.86
C GLY A 6 -78.26 -48.24 -9.71
N ASP A 7 -78.24 -48.70 -8.45
CA ASP A 7 -78.03 -47.82 -7.29
C ASP A 7 -76.54 -47.53 -7.01
N ASP A 8 -75.63 -48.36 -7.50
CA ASP A 8 -74.19 -48.26 -7.23
C ASP A 8 -73.54 -47.07 -7.96
N GLU A 9 -74.03 -46.73 -9.16
CA GLU A 9 -73.47 -45.67 -10.01
C GLU A 9 -73.75 -44.25 -9.46
N LYS A 10 -74.88 -44.07 -8.76
CA LYS A 10 -75.27 -42.77 -8.18
C LYS A 10 -74.49 -42.44 -6.92
N GLY A 11 -74.18 -43.45 -6.09
CA GLY A 11 -73.27 -43.31 -4.98
C GLY A 11 -71.89 -42.84 -5.44
N VAL A 12 -71.30 -43.56 -6.41
CA VAL A 12 -69.96 -43.28 -6.95
C VAL A 12 -69.81 -41.85 -7.50
N LYS A 13 -70.81 -41.35 -8.22
CA LYS A 13 -70.82 -39.94 -8.71
C LYS A 13 -70.90 -38.93 -7.57
N GLY A 14 -71.69 -39.22 -6.53
CA GLY A 14 -71.81 -38.38 -5.34
C GLY A 14 -70.49 -38.28 -4.55
N TYR A 15 -69.79 -39.39 -4.35
CA TYR A 15 -68.48 -39.42 -3.70
C TYR A 15 -67.45 -38.60 -4.52
N ASN A 16 -67.43 -38.78 -5.85
CA ASN A 16 -66.49 -38.09 -6.74
C ASN A 16 -66.69 -36.55 -6.72
N LEU A 17 -67.93 -36.07 -6.76
CA LEU A 17 -68.23 -34.62 -6.64
C LEU A 17 -67.85 -34.07 -5.26
N LYS A 18 -68.06 -34.83 -4.18
CA LYS A 18 -67.73 -34.41 -2.81
C LYS A 18 -66.22 -34.28 -2.61
N TRP A 19 -65.44 -35.25 -3.10
CA TRP A 19 -63.98 -35.20 -3.09
C TRP A 19 -63.44 -34.03 -3.91
N LYS A 20 -63.99 -33.80 -5.11
CA LYS A 20 -63.59 -32.69 -5.99
C LYS A 20 -63.85 -31.31 -5.35
N LYS A 21 -64.97 -31.16 -4.62
CA LYS A 21 -65.28 -29.95 -3.84
C LYS A 21 -64.38 -29.77 -2.62
N SER A 22 -64.03 -30.86 -1.92
CA SER A 22 -63.12 -30.83 -0.77
C SER A 22 -61.69 -30.46 -1.20
N ALA A 23 -61.18 -31.08 -2.27
CA ALA A 23 -59.86 -30.80 -2.83
C ALA A 23 -59.67 -29.32 -3.22
N ARG A 24 -60.71 -28.69 -3.80
CA ARG A 24 -60.68 -27.26 -4.15
C ARG A 24 -60.63 -26.33 -2.93
N LYS A 25 -61.20 -26.71 -1.79
CA LYS A 25 -61.10 -25.93 -0.55
C LYS A 25 -59.71 -26.07 0.08
N THR A 26 -59.14 -27.28 0.07
CA THR A 26 -57.78 -27.54 0.56
C THR A 26 -56.74 -26.80 -0.27
N GLY A 27 -56.85 -26.85 -1.61
CA GLY A 27 -55.97 -26.09 -2.51
C GLY A 27 -56.00 -24.59 -2.28
N ARG A 28 -57.18 -24.00 -2.01
CA ARG A 28 -57.31 -22.57 -1.68
C ARG A 28 -56.60 -22.19 -0.38
N ARG A 29 -56.62 -23.06 0.64
CA ARG A 29 -55.88 -22.82 1.89
C ARG A 29 -54.37 -22.88 1.66
N ILE A 30 -53.91 -23.87 0.91
CA ILE A 30 -52.49 -24.04 0.57
C ILE A 30 -51.97 -22.82 -0.21
N GLN A 31 -52.69 -22.39 -1.23
CA GLN A 31 -52.34 -21.20 -2.02
C GLN A 31 -52.27 -19.94 -1.16
N LYS A 32 -53.20 -19.77 -0.21
CA LYS A 32 -53.20 -18.62 0.71
C LYS A 32 -51.96 -18.60 1.60
N ARG A 33 -51.57 -19.76 2.16
CA ARG A 33 -50.36 -19.90 2.98
C ARG A 33 -49.09 -19.69 2.17
N LEU A 34 -49.02 -20.21 0.95
CA LEU A 34 -47.87 -19.96 0.07
C LEU A 34 -47.72 -18.48 -0.28
N GLY A 35 -48.83 -17.78 -0.52
CA GLY A 35 -48.81 -16.33 -0.75
C GLY A 35 -48.34 -15.55 0.49
N GLU A 36 -48.80 -15.93 1.69
CA GLU A 36 -48.32 -15.35 2.95
C GLU A 36 -46.81 -15.56 3.13
N ILE A 37 -46.34 -16.80 2.91
CA ILE A 37 -44.92 -17.16 3.03
C ILE A 37 -44.08 -16.40 1.99
N MET A 38 -44.55 -16.33 0.74
CA MET A 38 -43.83 -15.64 -0.34
C MET A 38 -43.68 -14.14 -0.05
N ALA A 39 -44.75 -13.51 0.45
CA ALA A 39 -44.71 -12.10 0.87
C ALA A 39 -43.76 -11.88 2.06
N GLU A 40 -43.70 -12.81 3.01
CA GLU A 40 -42.74 -12.76 4.12
C GLU A 40 -41.29 -12.86 3.61
N TYR A 41 -41.02 -13.74 2.64
CA TYR A 41 -39.68 -13.88 2.06
C TYR A 41 -39.24 -12.62 1.30
N GLU A 42 -40.12 -11.99 0.52
CA GLU A 42 -39.78 -10.75 -0.17
C GLU A 42 -39.43 -9.62 0.80
N LEU A 43 -40.16 -9.52 1.92
CA LEU A 43 -39.82 -8.57 2.98
C LEU A 43 -38.42 -8.83 3.56
N LYS A 44 -38.08 -10.09 3.84
CA LYS A 44 -36.74 -10.46 4.33
C LYS A 44 -35.62 -10.19 3.31
N ILE A 45 -35.88 -10.42 2.02
CA ILE A 45 -34.89 -10.11 0.97
C ILE A 45 -34.64 -8.60 0.92
N LYS A 46 -35.70 -7.79 1.01
CA LYS A 46 -35.60 -6.33 1.00
C LYS A 46 -34.86 -5.80 2.22
N GLU A 47 -35.10 -6.36 3.39
CA GLU A 47 -34.38 -6.03 4.62
C GLU A 47 -32.87 -6.34 4.48
N CYS A 48 -32.53 -7.53 3.96
CA CYS A 48 -31.14 -7.89 3.71
C CYS A 48 -30.46 -6.92 2.74
N SER A 49 -31.13 -6.54 1.64
CA SER A 49 -30.63 -5.55 0.69
C SER A 49 -30.33 -4.21 1.36
N MET A 50 -31.26 -3.71 2.18
CA MET A 50 -31.09 -2.43 2.88
C MET A 50 -29.94 -2.48 3.89
N VAL A 51 -29.78 -3.59 4.61
CA VAL A 51 -28.65 -3.79 5.52
C VAL A 51 -27.33 -3.83 4.76
N LEU A 52 -27.27 -4.51 3.61
CA LEU A 52 -26.08 -4.55 2.75
C LEU A 52 -25.72 -3.17 2.19
N ASP A 53 -26.71 -2.41 1.72
CA ASP A 53 -26.51 -1.04 1.22
C ASP A 53 -26.00 -0.11 2.33
N GLY A 54 -26.55 -0.25 3.55
CA GLY A 54 -26.10 0.48 4.74
C GLY A 54 -24.66 0.13 5.13
N MET A 55 -24.31 -1.16 5.11
CA MET A 55 -22.94 -1.61 5.36
C MET A 55 -21.98 -1.05 4.31
N ALA A 56 -22.31 -1.13 3.02
CA ALA A 56 -21.47 -0.62 1.93
C ALA A 56 -21.20 0.88 2.07
N LEU A 57 -22.21 1.67 2.45
CA LEU A 57 -22.04 3.09 2.73
C LEU A 57 -21.14 3.34 3.95
N SER A 58 -21.37 2.62 5.05
CA SER A 58 -20.56 2.75 6.27
C SER A 58 -19.09 2.38 6.03
N ALA A 59 -18.84 1.36 5.20
CA ALA A 59 -17.50 0.98 4.77
C ALA A 59 -16.86 2.09 3.96
N GLN A 60 -17.56 2.68 2.98
CA GLN A 60 -17.01 3.78 2.18
C GLN A 60 -16.58 4.98 3.04
N LEU A 61 -17.39 5.34 4.05
CA LEU A 61 -17.06 6.42 4.97
C LEU A 61 -15.82 6.10 5.82
N SER A 62 -15.71 4.87 6.32
CA SER A 62 -14.54 4.46 7.10
C SER A 62 -13.28 4.42 6.23
N TRP A 63 -13.37 3.91 4.99
CA TRP A 63 -12.27 3.91 4.02
C TRP A 63 -11.79 5.32 3.68
N ASN A 64 -12.72 6.25 3.46
CA ASN A 64 -12.39 7.64 3.16
C ASN A 64 -11.68 8.31 4.34
N GLN A 65 -12.12 8.04 5.57
CA GLN A 65 -11.46 8.52 6.77
C GLN A 65 -10.07 7.91 6.99
N ILE A 66 -9.91 6.60 6.74
CA ILE A 66 -8.61 5.91 6.80
C ILE A 66 -7.65 6.52 5.78
N GLY A 67 -8.10 6.78 4.55
CA GLY A 67 -7.28 7.43 3.53
C GLY A 67 -6.75 8.82 3.94
N TYR A 68 -7.55 9.62 4.65
CA TYR A 68 -7.08 10.89 5.20
C TYR A 68 -6.03 10.71 6.30
N GLN A 69 -6.24 9.74 7.20
CA GLN A 69 -5.28 9.44 8.26
C GLN A 69 -3.96 8.90 7.69
N ASP A 70 -4.03 8.01 6.70
CA ASP A 70 -2.87 7.47 6.00
C ASP A 70 -2.09 8.58 5.31
N THR A 71 -2.76 9.54 4.67
CA THR A 71 -2.10 10.68 4.04
C THR A 71 -1.35 11.52 5.08
N GLN A 72 -1.96 11.81 6.23
CA GLN A 72 -1.28 12.54 7.30
C GLN A 72 -0.11 11.77 7.92
N ALA A 73 -0.26 10.46 8.12
CA ALA A 73 0.81 9.60 8.58
C ALA A 73 1.97 9.56 7.57
N ASN A 74 1.66 9.41 6.28
CA ASN A 74 2.64 9.46 5.20
C ASN A 74 3.35 10.82 5.11
N LEU A 75 2.67 11.94 5.37
CA LEU A 75 3.31 13.26 5.41
C LEU A 75 4.32 13.37 6.58
N LYS A 76 3.97 12.85 7.76
CA LYS A 76 4.88 12.79 8.91
C LYS A 76 6.06 11.85 8.64
N ILE A 77 5.78 10.68 8.06
CA ILE A 77 6.83 9.75 7.64
C ILE A 77 7.73 10.40 6.59
N ALA A 78 7.19 11.16 5.63
CA ALA A 78 7.98 11.85 4.63
C ALA A 78 8.84 12.97 5.24
N SER A 79 8.35 13.70 6.25
CA SER A 79 9.15 14.70 6.97
C SER A 79 10.26 14.05 7.79
N ASP A 80 9.98 12.94 8.45
CA ASP A 80 10.96 12.23 9.28
C ASP A 80 11.99 11.51 8.41
N THR A 81 11.55 10.92 7.28
CA THR A 81 12.40 10.31 6.25
C THR A 81 13.32 11.35 5.61
N ARG A 82 12.92 12.62 5.50
CA ARG A 82 13.83 13.70 5.05
C ARG A 82 14.98 13.91 6.03
N GLN A 83 14.74 13.79 7.34
CA GLN A 83 15.81 13.88 8.34
C GLN A 83 16.68 12.62 8.32
N ASP A 84 16.08 11.43 8.21
CA ASP A 84 16.80 10.16 8.07
C ASP A 84 17.66 10.14 6.80
N SER A 85 17.16 10.70 5.70
CA SER A 85 17.93 10.89 4.45
C SER A 85 19.17 11.78 4.64
N ASN A 86 19.13 12.74 5.57
CA ASN A 86 20.32 13.54 5.90
C ASN A 86 21.34 12.73 6.72
N GLN A 87 20.88 11.80 7.56
CA GLN A 87 21.76 10.87 8.27
C GLN A 87 22.40 9.87 7.30
N MET A 88 21.61 9.31 6.37
CA MET A 88 22.10 8.39 5.33
C MET A 88 23.16 9.04 4.43
N ARG A 89 22.98 10.32 4.09
CA ARG A 89 23.96 11.10 3.32
C ARG A 89 25.27 11.31 4.09
N SER A 90 25.19 11.50 5.40
CA SER A 90 26.38 11.73 6.24
C SER A 90 27.31 10.50 6.29
N ILE A 91 26.74 9.30 6.39
CA ILE A 91 27.51 8.05 6.33
C ILE A 91 28.17 7.87 4.97
N ALA A 92 27.44 8.14 3.87
CA ALA A 92 27.98 8.07 2.52
C ALA A 92 29.11 9.08 2.26
N PHE A 93 29.06 10.26 2.89
CA PHE A 93 30.17 11.21 2.82
C PHE A 93 31.43 10.69 3.53
N LEU A 94 31.25 10.05 4.68
CA LEU A 94 32.36 9.49 5.45
C LEU A 94 33.09 8.40 4.64
N THR A 95 32.36 7.54 3.93
CA THR A 95 32.96 6.52 3.06
C THR A 95 33.62 7.13 1.83
N MET A 96 33.01 8.13 1.19
CA MET A 96 33.59 8.82 0.03
C MET A 96 34.90 9.55 0.36
N PHE A 97 35.07 9.99 1.61
CA PHE A 97 36.34 10.55 2.10
C PHE A 97 37.34 9.47 2.52
N PHE A 98 36.90 8.44 3.26
CA PHE A 98 37.79 7.40 3.76
C PHE A 98 38.35 6.49 2.67
N LEU A 99 37.62 6.24 1.59
CA LEU A 99 38.10 5.36 0.52
C LEU A 99 39.36 5.93 -0.18
N PRO A 100 39.40 7.20 -0.65
CA PRO A 100 40.61 7.79 -1.20
C PRO A 100 41.69 8.02 -0.14
N ALA A 101 41.33 8.41 1.09
CA ALA A 101 42.29 8.60 2.17
C ALA A 101 43.01 7.29 2.55
N THR A 102 42.26 6.20 2.67
CA THR A 102 42.80 4.86 2.96
C THR A 102 43.67 4.34 1.81
N PHE A 103 43.26 4.56 0.55
CA PHE A 103 44.09 4.23 -0.61
C PHE A 103 45.43 4.97 -0.58
N ILE A 104 45.42 6.26 -0.23
CA ILE A 104 46.64 7.07 -0.09
C ILE A 104 47.50 6.57 1.08
N ALA A 105 46.91 6.20 2.23
CA ALA A 105 47.63 5.64 3.36
C ALA A 105 48.31 4.29 3.02
N SER A 106 47.62 3.42 2.28
CA SER A 106 48.17 2.14 1.79
C SER A 106 49.29 2.35 0.79
N LEU A 107 49.15 3.29 -0.16
CA LEU A 107 50.23 3.66 -1.06
C LEU A 107 51.42 4.21 -0.27
N PHE A 108 51.20 5.07 0.73
CA PHE A 108 52.28 5.53 1.60
C PHE A 108 53.00 4.39 2.33
N SER A 109 52.25 3.42 2.84
CA SER A 109 52.81 2.26 3.52
C SER A 109 53.66 1.36 2.61
N MET A 110 53.39 1.34 1.29
CA MET A 110 54.08 0.44 0.34
C MET A 110 55.15 1.15 -0.51
N THR A 111 54.91 2.39 -0.94
CA THR A 111 55.77 3.10 -1.91
C THR A 111 56.79 4.03 -1.25
N PHE A 112 56.56 4.50 -0.03
CA PHE A 112 57.46 5.44 0.64
C PHE A 112 58.52 4.79 1.55
N PHE A 113 58.27 3.58 2.06
CA PHE A 113 59.29 2.83 2.81
C PHE A 113 60.12 1.97 1.85
N ASN A 114 61.17 2.55 1.26
CA ASN A 114 62.18 1.78 0.54
C ASN A 114 63.10 1.09 1.57
N TRP A 115 62.76 -0.16 1.94
CA TRP A 115 63.58 -1.01 2.83
C TRP A 115 64.85 -1.58 2.16
N SER A 116 65.13 -1.19 0.91
CA SER A 116 66.23 -1.72 0.11
C SER A 116 67.18 -0.62 -0.39
N ALA A 117 67.37 0.45 0.39
CA ALA A 117 68.41 1.44 0.14
C ALA A 117 69.73 0.95 0.74
N ALA A 118 70.73 0.73 -0.10
CA ALA A 118 72.11 0.47 0.33
C ALA A 118 72.70 1.73 1.00
N ASP A 119 73.63 1.52 1.94
CA ASP A 119 74.24 2.54 2.79
C ASP A 119 74.59 3.84 2.02
N GLY A 120 73.79 4.89 2.23
CA GLY A 120 74.10 6.26 1.80
C GLY A 120 73.11 6.95 0.86
N GLU A 121 72.09 6.28 0.31
CA GLU A 121 71.07 6.96 -0.51
C GLU A 121 69.84 7.43 0.27
N GLN A 122 69.32 8.58 -0.15
CA GLN A 122 68.27 9.33 0.52
C GLN A 122 66.96 8.53 0.58
N ILE A 123 66.62 8.09 1.79
CA ILE A 123 65.46 7.23 2.13
C ILE A 123 64.11 7.90 1.77
N VAL A 124 64.11 9.20 1.49
CA VAL A 124 62.92 10.01 1.20
C VAL A 124 62.95 10.54 -0.23
N SER A 125 62.06 10.01 -1.07
CA SER A 125 61.87 10.44 -2.46
C SER A 125 61.47 11.93 -2.54
N PRO A 126 62.11 12.75 -3.40
CA PRO A 126 61.82 14.19 -3.56
C PRO A 126 60.37 14.53 -3.96
N TYR A 127 59.59 13.54 -4.42
CA TYR A 127 58.20 13.71 -4.82
C TYR A 127 57.20 13.72 -3.64
N LEU A 128 57.68 13.68 -2.39
CA LEU A 128 56.85 13.80 -1.17
C LEU A 128 55.86 14.97 -1.22
N TRP A 129 56.20 16.07 -1.89
CA TRP A 129 55.35 17.26 -1.94
C TRP A 129 54.13 17.11 -2.86
N ILE A 130 54.15 16.21 -3.86
CA ILE A 130 53.00 16.02 -4.77
C ILE A 130 51.79 15.41 -4.01
N TYR A 131 52.05 14.68 -2.93
CA TYR A 131 51.05 13.94 -2.15
C TYR A 131 50.16 14.82 -1.26
N PRO A 132 50.68 15.70 -0.38
CA PRO A 132 49.83 16.62 0.36
C PRO A 132 49.06 17.54 -0.60
N VAL A 133 49.63 17.92 -1.74
CA VAL A 133 48.92 18.69 -2.77
C VAL A 133 47.75 17.88 -3.34
N LEU A 134 47.94 16.61 -3.66
CA LEU A 134 46.87 15.74 -4.16
C LEU A 134 45.76 15.52 -3.12
N THR A 135 46.13 15.29 -1.86
CA THR A 135 45.18 15.12 -0.75
C THR A 135 44.36 16.39 -0.51
N VAL A 136 45.00 17.57 -0.54
CA VAL A 136 44.30 18.86 -0.44
C VAL A 136 43.37 19.06 -1.63
N THR A 137 43.80 18.68 -2.84
CA THR A 137 42.98 18.81 -4.06
C THR A 137 41.73 17.92 -3.98
N ILE A 138 41.86 16.66 -3.56
CA ILE A 138 40.73 15.75 -3.39
C ILE A 138 39.77 16.25 -2.30
N THR A 139 40.31 16.71 -1.17
CA THR A 139 39.51 17.28 -0.07
C THR A 139 38.75 18.53 -0.53
N ALA A 140 39.41 19.41 -1.28
CA ALA A 140 38.80 20.60 -1.86
C ALA A 140 37.69 20.23 -2.87
N ILE A 141 37.87 19.21 -3.70
CA ILE A 141 36.85 18.71 -4.63
C ILE A 141 35.63 18.18 -3.87
N VAL A 142 35.82 17.40 -2.79
CA VAL A 142 34.71 16.90 -1.97
C VAL A 142 33.92 18.06 -1.35
N ILE A 143 34.61 19.05 -0.78
CA ILE A 143 33.99 20.25 -0.19
C ILE A 143 33.28 21.09 -1.26
N ALA A 144 33.90 21.28 -2.43
CA ALA A 144 33.32 22.04 -3.54
C ALA A 144 32.07 21.34 -4.11
N CYS A 145 32.13 20.02 -4.32
CA CYS A 145 30.98 19.21 -4.69
C CYS A 145 29.86 19.34 -3.66
N TRP A 146 30.17 19.28 -2.36
CA TRP A 146 29.18 19.47 -1.29
C TRP A 146 28.54 20.86 -1.34
N TYR A 147 29.35 21.91 -1.44
CA TYR A 147 28.87 23.29 -1.50
C TYR A 147 28.02 23.55 -2.75
N PHE A 148 28.39 22.94 -3.87
CA PHE A 148 27.63 23.01 -5.12
C PHE A 148 26.32 22.23 -5.04
N PHE A 149 26.33 21.03 -4.44
CA PHE A 149 25.13 20.20 -4.26
C PHE A 149 24.14 20.83 -3.29
N ILE A 150 24.63 21.39 -2.16
CA ILE A 150 23.78 22.09 -1.19
C ILE A 150 23.20 23.37 -1.80
N ARG A 151 23.98 24.11 -2.59
CA ARG A 151 23.53 25.33 -3.28
C ARG A 151 22.51 25.03 -4.38
N ARG A 152 22.71 23.97 -5.18
CA ARG A 152 21.73 23.53 -6.19
C ARG A 152 20.44 23.02 -5.57
N ARG A 153 20.50 22.35 -4.41
CA ARG A 153 19.29 21.93 -3.69
C ARG A 153 18.51 23.10 -3.10
N ARG A 154 19.17 24.19 -2.69
CA ARG A 154 18.50 25.44 -2.29
C ARG A 154 17.78 26.12 -3.46
N ALA A 155 18.30 26.02 -4.68
CA ALA A 155 17.64 26.53 -5.88
C ALA A 155 16.41 25.70 -6.31
N GLN A 156 16.32 24.42 -5.92
CA GLN A 156 15.14 23.58 -6.18
C GLN A 156 14.04 23.71 -5.11
N ALA A 157 14.37 24.27 -3.93
CA ALA A 157 13.39 24.55 -2.88
C ALA A 157 12.54 25.82 -3.16
N SER A 158 12.94 26.67 -4.10
CA SER A 158 12.15 27.84 -4.51
C SER A 158 11.13 27.57 -5.63
N ASP A 159 11.21 26.41 -6.30
CA ASP A 159 10.32 26.08 -7.43
C ASP A 159 9.08 25.26 -7.02
N THR A 160 9.09 24.66 -5.83
CA THR A 160 7.92 23.96 -5.27
C THR A 160 7.04 24.84 -4.39
N GLY A 161 7.42 26.11 -4.19
CA GLY A 161 6.65 27.12 -3.45
C GLY A 161 5.47 27.75 -4.22
N TRP A 162 5.23 27.32 -5.47
CA TRP A 162 4.13 27.81 -6.32
C TRP A 162 2.90 26.88 -6.35
N VAL A 163 2.94 25.71 -5.71
CA VAL A 163 1.79 24.78 -5.66
C VAL A 163 0.92 25.00 -4.42
N GLU A 164 1.42 25.69 -3.38
CA GLU A 164 0.69 25.95 -2.12
C GLU A 164 0.04 27.35 -2.07
N LYS A 165 -0.48 27.82 -3.20
CA LYS A 165 -1.30 29.04 -3.27
C LYS A 165 -2.48 28.87 -4.22
N GLU A 166 -3.42 28.02 -3.86
CA GLU A 166 -4.82 28.19 -4.27
C GLU A 166 -5.73 28.12 -3.03
N PRO A 167 -6.43 29.22 -2.69
CA PRO A 167 -7.58 29.17 -1.83
C PRO A 167 -8.85 29.22 -2.69
N VAL A 168 -9.49 28.07 -2.91
CA VAL A 168 -10.95 27.76 -2.79
C VAL A 168 -11.28 26.42 -3.43
#